data_AF-A0A979GCD5-F1
#
_entry.id   AF-A0A979GCD5-F1
#
_cell.length_a   1.000
_cell.length_b   1.000
_cell.length_c   1.000
_cell.angle_alpha   90.00
_cell.angle_beta   90.00
_cell.angle_gamma   90.00
#
_symmetry.space_group_name_H-M   'P 1'
#
loop_
_entity.id
_entity.type
_entity.pdbx_description
1 polymer ?
#
loop_
_entity_poly.entity_id
_entity_poly.type
_entity_poly.pdbx_seq_one_letter_code
_entity_poly.pdbx_strand_id
1 'polypeptide(L)'
;MEEFYDAASEKYKKYLLQVVYNDETYYTVSGADLSDNEATRLLTDADGKICLYADLPSLRKGIEAGVVTFDTPNLQAWGKDINETDTAYTGVDFFSLKSEHLEADDDPLLYEIYGALGVVRDYAEQENATELLTLLDSPIVNEYMEICADLFLWSSDTDSFREDFDFNAFVPVLGQIYTLLEPRLRVV
;
A
#
# COMPACT_ATOMS: atom_id res chain seq x y z
N MET A 1 2.20 10.60 23.90
CA MET A 1 3.19 9.96 23.01
C MET A 1 3.52 11.04 21.99
N GLU A 2 4.75 11.56 21.96
CA GLU A 2 5.11 12.54 20.94
C GLU A 2 5.04 11.82 19.59
N GLU A 3 4.04 12.17 18.79
CA GLU A 3 4.01 11.82 17.37
C GLU A 3 5.25 12.47 16.76
N PHE A 4 6.30 11.68 16.56
CA PHE A 4 7.39 12.06 15.68
C PHE A 4 6.83 12.07 14.26
N TYR A 5 6.06 13.10 13.93
CA TYR A 5 5.73 13.41 12.55
C TYR A 5 7.05 13.57 11.82
N ASP A 6 7.29 12.70 10.84
CA ASP A 6 8.43 12.83 9.96
C ASP A 6 8.26 14.13 9.18
N ALA A 7 8.97 15.17 9.64
CA ALA A 7 8.89 16.51 9.08
C ALA A 7 9.26 16.54 7.59
N ALA A 8 10.06 15.57 7.11
CA ALA A 8 10.33 15.42 5.69
C ALA A 8 9.09 14.89 4.96
N SER A 9 8.44 13.85 5.49
CA SER A 9 7.22 13.30 4.90
C SER A 9 6.11 14.34 4.75
N GLU A 10 5.83 15.11 5.79
CA GLU A 10 4.78 16.14 5.74
C GLU A 10 5.14 17.31 4.80
N LYS A 11 6.41 17.72 4.79
CA LYS A 11 6.91 18.80 3.92
C LYS A 11 6.78 18.46 2.44
N TYR A 12 7.03 17.21 2.07
CA TYR A 12 7.06 16.77 0.67
C TYR A 12 5.84 15.94 0.25
N LYS A 13 4.97 15.60 1.21
CA LYS A 13 3.84 14.66 1.05
C LYS A 13 4.28 13.33 0.44
N LYS A 14 5.37 12.76 0.96
CA LYS A 14 5.94 11.47 0.55
C LYS A 14 6.13 10.61 1.79
N TYR A 15 5.70 9.37 1.72
CA TYR A 15 5.60 8.48 2.86
C TYR A 15 6.33 7.19 2.54
N LEU A 16 7.33 6.89 3.36
CA LEU A 16 8.06 5.64 3.29
C LEU A 16 7.12 4.49 3.67
N LEU A 17 6.99 3.51 2.78
CA LEU A 17 6.23 2.30 3.04
C LEU A 17 7.18 1.13 3.26
N GLN A 18 6.88 0.33 4.28
CA GLN A 18 7.48 -0.99 4.43
C GLN A 18 6.55 -2.02 3.79
N VAL A 19 7.08 -2.90 2.96
CA VAL A 19 6.29 -3.89 2.22
C VAL A 19 6.80 -5.29 2.54
N VAL A 20 5.92 -6.19 2.95
CA VAL A 20 6.21 -7.62 3.08
C VAL A 20 5.84 -8.32 1.77
N TYR A 21 6.80 -9.02 1.18
CA TYR A 21 6.63 -9.79 -0.05
C TYR A 21 7.59 -10.99 -0.04
N ASN A 22 7.08 -12.20 -0.34
CA ASN A 22 7.87 -13.44 -0.31
C ASN A 22 8.69 -13.64 0.99
N ASP A 23 8.06 -13.41 2.15
CA ASP A 23 8.69 -13.49 3.48
C ASP A 23 9.89 -12.55 3.71
N GLU A 24 10.09 -11.58 2.82
CA GLU A 24 11.11 -10.55 2.92
C GLU A 24 10.47 -9.17 3.07
N THR A 25 11.21 -8.28 3.72
CA THR A 25 10.81 -6.89 3.95
C THR A 25 11.53 -5.98 2.97
N TYR A 26 10.74 -5.16 2.28
CA TYR A 26 11.21 -4.17 1.31
C TYR A 26 10.69 -2.78 1.65
N TYR A 27 11.18 -1.79 0.93
CA TYR A 27 10.81 -0.40 1.05
C TYR A 27 10.35 0.16 -0.30
N THR A 28 9.29 0.96 -0.26
CA THR A 28 8.80 1.75 -1.39
C THR A 28 8.28 3.10 -0.90
N VAL A 29 7.72 3.91 -1.80
CA VAL A 29 7.20 5.24 -1.46
C VAL A 29 5.80 5.40 -2.04
N SER A 30 4.90 5.91 -1.20
CA SER A 30 3.62 6.49 -1.65
C SER A 30 3.63 7.99 -1.39
N GLY A 31 2.87 8.77 -2.15
CA GLY A 31 2.66 10.17 -1.84
C GLY A 31 1.88 10.93 -2.89
N ALA A 32 1.57 12.18 -2.56
CA ALA A 32 0.81 13.04 -3.45
C ALA A 32 1.68 13.54 -4.61
N ASP A 33 1.17 13.49 -5.84
CA ASP A 33 1.76 14.20 -6.96
C ASP A 33 1.27 15.65 -7.00
N LEU A 34 2.11 16.56 -6.53
CA LEU A 34 1.78 17.99 -6.48
C LEU A 34 1.61 18.64 -7.85
N SER A 35 2.04 17.96 -8.93
CA SER A 35 1.82 18.42 -10.31
C SER A 35 0.50 17.93 -10.90
N ASP A 36 -0.17 16.97 -10.26
CA ASP A 36 -1.39 16.31 -10.75
C ASP A 36 -2.48 16.29 -9.67
N ASN A 37 -2.95 17.47 -9.27
CA ASN A 37 -4.04 17.66 -8.31
C ASN A 37 -3.86 16.87 -6.99
N GLU A 38 -2.62 16.68 -6.56
CA GLU A 38 -2.28 15.90 -5.36
C GLU A 38 -2.76 14.44 -5.41
N ALA A 39 -2.90 13.86 -6.59
CA ALA A 39 -3.23 12.44 -6.75
C ALA A 39 -2.22 11.57 -6.01
N THR A 40 -2.71 10.59 -5.24
CA THR A 40 -1.84 9.61 -4.59
C THR A 40 -1.17 8.74 -5.64
N ARG A 41 0.15 8.58 -5.52
CA ARG A 41 0.97 7.78 -6.43
C ARG A 41 1.92 6.88 -5.64
N LEU A 42 2.23 5.74 -6.23
CA LEU A 42 3.26 4.80 -5.76
C LEU A 42 4.50 4.89 -6.64
N LEU A 43 5.65 4.62 -6.04
CA LEU A 43 6.93 4.58 -6.74
C LEU A 43 6.94 3.41 -7.73
N THR A 44 6.79 3.73 -9.01
CA THR A 44 6.90 2.78 -10.11
C THR A 44 8.11 3.06 -10.99
N ASP A 45 8.61 2.02 -11.67
CA ASP A 45 9.57 2.17 -12.75
C ASP A 45 8.90 2.63 -14.06
N ALA A 46 9.70 2.80 -15.12
CA ALA A 46 9.21 3.23 -16.43
C ALA A 46 8.23 2.23 -17.09
N ASP A 47 8.17 0.98 -16.62
CA ASP A 47 7.25 -0.05 -17.09
C ASP A 47 5.98 -0.13 -16.22
N GLY A 48 5.81 0.79 -15.26
CA GLY A 48 4.65 0.81 -14.36
C GLY A 48 4.68 -0.28 -13.27
N LYS A 49 5.87 -0.81 -12.95
CA LYS A 49 6.04 -1.80 -11.86
C LYS A 49 6.39 -1.12 -10.55
N ILE A 50 5.76 -1.56 -9.46
CA ILE A 50 6.05 -1.09 -8.11
C ILE A 50 7.48 -1.50 -7.75
N CYS A 51 8.32 -0.51 -7.46
CA CYS A 51 9.70 -0.74 -7.07
C CYS A 51 9.79 -1.08 -5.58
N LEU A 52 10.40 -2.22 -5.26
CA LEU A 52 10.65 -2.73 -3.92
C LEU A 52 12.15 -2.80 -3.67
N TYR A 53 12.66 -1.98 -2.75
CA TYR A 53 14.08 -1.91 -2.42
C TYR A 53 14.37 -2.65 -1.11
N ALA A 54 15.45 -3.42 -1.05
CA ALA A 54 15.80 -4.18 0.15
C ALA A 54 16.19 -3.31 1.35
N ASP A 55 16.64 -2.08 1.12
CA ASP A 55 17.07 -1.14 2.16
C ASP A 55 16.91 0.33 1.74
N LEU A 56 16.92 1.23 2.74
CA LEU A 56 16.80 2.68 2.51
C LEU A 56 17.95 3.27 1.67
N PRO A 57 19.24 2.88 1.85
CA PRO A 57 20.31 3.34 0.97
C PRO A 57 20.06 3.02 -0.51
N SER A 58 19.52 1.85 -0.84
CA SER A 58 19.19 1.44 -2.21
C SER A 58 17.99 2.21 -2.75
N LEU A 59 16.94 2.41 -1.93
CA LEU A 59 15.80 3.27 -2.29
C LEU A 59 16.25 4.68 -2.64
N ARG A 60 17.10 5.30 -1.80
CA ARG A 60 17.61 6.67 -2.01
C ARG A 60 18.40 6.78 -3.32
N LYS A 61 19.24 5.79 -3.61
CA LYS A 61 19.97 5.72 -4.90
C LYS A 61 19.01 5.61 -6.08
N GLY A 62 17.95 4.81 -5.98
CA GLY A 62 16.92 4.69 -7.01
C GLY A 62 16.19 6.01 -7.28
N ILE A 63 15.82 6.72 -6.22
CA ILE A 63 15.20 8.06 -6.29
C ILE A 63 16.15 9.07 -6.95
N GLU A 64 17.42 9.09 -6.53
CA GLU A 64 18.45 9.99 -7.10
C GLU A 64 18.69 9.71 -8.59
N ALA A 65 18.71 8.43 -8.99
CA ALA A 65 18.90 8.02 -10.38
C ALA A 65 17.69 8.33 -11.30
N GLY A 66 16.55 8.73 -10.73
CA GLY A 66 15.36 9.10 -11.51
C GLY A 66 14.57 7.91 -12.03
N VAL A 67 14.56 6.79 -11.30
CA VAL A 67 13.66 5.63 -11.55
C VAL A 67 12.22 5.97 -11.13
N VAL A 68 11.77 7.19 -11.40
CA VAL A 68 10.63 7.84 -10.73
C VAL A 68 9.63 8.34 -11.76
N THR A 69 8.38 7.96 -11.61
CA THR A 69 7.28 8.33 -12.52
C THR A 69 6.44 9.52 -12.05
N PHE A 70 6.53 9.93 -10.78
CA PHE A 70 5.71 11.01 -10.21
C PHE A 70 6.50 12.01 -9.36
N ASP A 71 6.05 13.27 -9.35
CA ASP A 71 6.56 14.37 -8.52
C ASP A 71 8.08 14.38 -8.25
N THR A 72 8.86 14.15 -9.32
CA THR A 72 10.29 13.85 -9.24
C THR A 72 11.08 14.88 -8.40
N PRO A 73 10.88 16.21 -8.54
CA PRO A 73 11.63 17.18 -7.75
C PRO A 73 11.41 17.03 -6.24
N ASN A 74 10.16 16.82 -5.81
CA ASN A 74 9.84 16.67 -4.39
C ASN A 74 10.25 15.29 -3.87
N LEU A 75 10.11 14.23 -4.68
CA LEU A 75 10.58 12.90 -4.28
C LEU A 75 12.10 12.87 -4.11
N GLN A 76 12.86 13.53 -4.99
CA GLN A 76 14.31 13.67 -4.88
C GLN A 76 14.74 14.53 -3.69
N ALA A 77 13.99 15.58 -3.38
CA ALA A 77 14.24 16.39 -2.19
C ALA A 77 13.94 15.60 -0.91
N TRP A 78 12.82 14.89 -0.88
CA TRP A 78 12.46 13.98 0.21
C TRP A 78 13.52 12.88 0.42
N GLY A 79 13.96 12.22 -0.66
CA GLY A 79 15.01 11.19 -0.61
C GLY A 79 16.36 11.67 -0.04
N LYS A 80 16.62 12.98 -0.06
CA LYS A 80 17.81 13.60 0.56
C LYS A 80 17.59 13.89 2.04
N ASP A 81 16.37 14.24 2.42
CA ASP A 81 16.00 14.64 3.78
C ASP A 81 15.69 13.41 4.68
N ILE A 82 15.37 12.25 4.11
CA ILE A 82 15.23 10.99 4.88
C ILE A 82 16.58 10.38 5.29
N ASN A 83 16.62 9.84 6.51
CA ASN A 83 17.77 9.19 7.12
C ASN A 83 17.61 7.65 7.15
N GLU A 84 18.74 6.95 7.34
CA GLU A 84 18.76 5.48 7.45
C GLU A 84 18.06 4.94 8.69
N THR A 85 17.75 5.80 9.67
CA THR A 85 17.04 5.46 10.90
C THR A 85 15.55 5.77 10.85
N ASP A 86 15.07 6.35 9.74
CA ASP A 86 13.67 6.72 9.64
C ASP A 86 12.81 5.47 9.58
N THR A 87 11.73 5.48 10.34
CA THR A 87 10.75 4.41 10.38
C THR A 87 9.76 4.57 9.24
N ALA A 88 9.31 3.45 8.67
CA ALA A 88 8.23 3.49 7.70
C ALA A 88 6.98 4.13 8.32
N TYR A 89 6.29 4.94 7.53
CA TYR A 89 5.04 5.58 7.91
C TYR A 89 3.95 4.53 8.17
N THR A 90 3.91 3.50 7.33
CA THR A 90 3.06 2.33 7.55
C THR A 90 3.68 1.08 6.92
N GLY A 91 3.23 -0.08 7.39
CA GLY A 91 3.55 -1.39 6.84
C GLY A 91 2.41 -1.90 5.98
N VAL A 92 2.75 -2.60 4.89
CA VAL A 92 1.81 -3.22 3.96
C VAL A 92 2.27 -4.65 3.72
N ASP A 93 1.38 -5.62 3.92
CA ASP A 93 1.67 -7.01 3.61
C ASP A 93 0.88 -7.45 2.38
N PHE A 94 1.55 -7.55 1.22
CA PHE A 94 0.91 -8.09 0.02
C PHE A 94 0.72 -9.61 0.08
N PHE A 95 1.49 -10.32 0.91
CA PHE A 95 1.35 -11.75 1.09
C PHE A 95 0.04 -12.12 1.81
N SER A 96 -0.48 -11.22 2.66
CA SER A 96 -1.80 -11.37 3.31
C SER A 96 -2.95 -11.61 2.31
N LEU A 97 -2.84 -11.10 1.08
CA LEU A 97 -3.81 -11.32 0.00
C LEU A 97 -3.86 -12.77 -0.51
N LYS A 98 -2.89 -13.60 -0.13
CA LYS A 98 -2.86 -15.05 -0.44
C LYS A 98 -3.52 -15.91 0.64
N SER A 99 -4.10 -15.30 1.68
CA SER A 99 -4.73 -16.04 2.78
C SER A 99 -5.75 -17.04 2.23
N GLU A 100 -5.60 -18.32 2.59
CA GLU A 100 -6.51 -19.39 2.15
C GLU A 100 -7.76 -19.48 3.04
N HIS A 101 -7.68 -18.92 4.24
CA HIS A 101 -8.71 -18.92 5.27
C HIS A 101 -8.70 -17.58 6.00
N LEU A 102 -9.89 -17.07 6.34
CA LEU A 102 -10.10 -15.85 7.11
C LEU A 102 -11.29 -16.06 8.05
N GLU A 103 -11.15 -15.59 9.28
CA GLU A 103 -12.21 -15.60 10.28
C GLU A 103 -12.43 -14.17 10.81
N ALA A 104 -13.59 -13.93 11.43
CA ALA A 104 -13.99 -12.59 11.87
C ALA A 104 -13.18 -12.08 13.08
N ASP A 105 -12.54 -12.96 13.84
CA ASP A 105 -11.71 -12.62 15.00
C ASP A 105 -10.22 -12.43 14.68
N ASP A 106 -9.83 -12.54 13.39
CA ASP A 106 -8.47 -12.32 12.90
C ASP A 106 -8.15 -10.82 12.68
N ASP A 107 -8.49 -9.95 13.65
CA ASP A 107 -8.35 -8.49 13.52
C ASP A 107 -7.01 -8.01 12.92
N PRO A 108 -5.83 -8.55 13.31
CA PRO A 108 -4.56 -8.14 12.72
C PRO A 108 -4.46 -8.43 11.22
N LEU A 109 -4.89 -9.62 10.79
CA LEU A 109 -4.82 -10.04 9.39
C LEU A 109 -5.84 -9.26 8.55
N LEU A 110 -7.03 -8.99 9.11
CA LEU A 110 -8.04 -8.15 8.46
C LEU A 110 -7.52 -6.72 8.27
N TYR A 111 -6.81 -6.17 9.26
CA TYR A 111 -6.18 -4.85 9.12
C TYR A 111 -5.07 -4.86 8.04
N GLU A 112 -4.24 -5.90 7.99
CA GLU A 112 -3.19 -6.05 6.97
C GLU A 112 -3.77 -6.11 5.55
N ILE A 113 -4.82 -6.91 5.34
CA ILE A 113 -5.51 -7.01 4.05
C ILE A 113 -6.15 -5.67 3.68
N TYR A 114 -6.75 -4.95 4.64
CA TYR A 114 -7.32 -3.62 4.41
C TYR A 114 -6.27 -2.62 3.90
N GLY A 115 -5.11 -2.56 4.57
CA GLY A 115 -4.00 -1.72 4.14
C GLY A 115 -3.46 -2.12 2.76
N ALA A 116 -3.30 -3.42 2.51
CA ALA A 116 -2.86 -3.93 1.22
C ALA A 116 -3.82 -3.57 0.08
N LEU A 117 -5.13 -3.77 0.26
CA LEU A 117 -6.14 -3.43 -0.75
C LEU A 117 -6.17 -1.93 -1.05
N GLY A 118 -5.99 -1.07 -0.05
CA GLY A 118 -5.85 0.38 -0.25
C GLY A 118 -4.70 0.72 -1.19
N VAL A 119 -3.50 0.19 -0.91
CA VAL A 119 -2.31 0.43 -1.74
C VAL A 119 -2.46 -0.17 -3.15
N VAL A 120 -3.09 -1.35 -3.27
CA VAL A 120 -3.36 -1.96 -4.58
C VAL A 120 -4.34 -1.13 -5.39
N ARG A 121 -5.34 -0.49 -4.75
CA ARG A 121 -6.25 0.45 -5.41
C ARG A 121 -5.52 1.69 -5.90
N ASP A 122 -4.71 2.33 -5.06
CA ASP A 122 -3.90 3.50 -5.46
C ASP A 122 -3.03 3.18 -6.70
N TYR A 123 -2.39 2.01 -6.69
CA TYR A 123 -1.63 1.52 -7.85
C TYR A 123 -2.52 1.33 -9.09
N ALA A 124 -3.65 0.64 -8.93
CA ALA A 124 -4.52 0.29 -10.05
C ALA A 124 -5.14 1.53 -10.71
N GLU A 125 -5.47 2.56 -9.92
CA GLU A 125 -5.91 3.87 -10.41
C GLU A 125 -4.77 4.60 -11.13
N GLN A 126 -3.56 4.60 -10.56
CA GLN A 126 -2.39 5.23 -11.16
C GLN A 126 -2.06 4.66 -12.54
N GLU A 127 -2.02 3.33 -12.69
CA GLU A 127 -1.65 2.63 -13.92
C GLU A 127 -2.87 2.31 -14.81
N ASN A 128 -4.07 2.74 -14.42
CA ASN A 128 -5.33 2.45 -15.08
C ASN A 128 -5.53 0.94 -15.36
N ALA A 129 -5.20 0.10 -14.37
CA ALA A 129 -5.24 -1.35 -14.46
C ALA A 129 -6.69 -1.87 -14.33
N THR A 130 -7.46 -1.78 -15.42
CA THR A 130 -8.91 -2.09 -15.43
C THR A 130 -9.28 -3.46 -14.87
N GLU A 131 -8.47 -4.50 -15.11
CA GLU A 131 -8.72 -5.84 -14.56
C GLU A 131 -8.62 -5.87 -13.03
N LEU A 132 -7.64 -5.17 -12.45
CA LEU A 132 -7.50 -5.01 -11.01
C LEU A 132 -8.64 -4.17 -10.42
N LEU A 133 -8.94 -3.02 -11.06
CA LEU A 133 -10.03 -2.15 -10.64
C LEU A 133 -11.37 -2.89 -10.62
N THR A 134 -11.63 -3.75 -11.60
CA THR A 134 -12.86 -4.55 -11.66
C THR A 134 -13.02 -5.47 -10.44
N LEU A 135 -11.93 -6.08 -9.96
CA LEU A 135 -11.95 -6.91 -8.76
C LEU A 135 -12.09 -6.07 -7.49
N LEU A 136 -11.36 -4.95 -7.42
CA LEU A 136 -11.40 -4.03 -6.28
C LEU A 136 -12.77 -3.35 -6.12
N ASP A 137 -13.48 -3.12 -7.22
CA ASP A 137 -14.83 -2.55 -7.24
C ASP A 137 -15.93 -3.62 -7.08
N SER A 138 -15.57 -4.89 -6.86
CA SER A 138 -16.54 -5.93 -6.62
C SER A 138 -17.32 -5.69 -5.32
N PRO A 139 -18.61 -6.06 -5.24
CA PRO A 139 -19.43 -5.80 -4.06
C PRO A 139 -18.82 -6.32 -2.76
N ILE A 140 -18.20 -7.51 -2.79
CA ILE A 140 -17.61 -8.15 -1.59
C ILE A 140 -16.36 -7.43 -1.10
N VAL A 141 -15.55 -6.85 -2.00
CA VAL A 141 -14.38 -6.04 -1.63
C VAL A 141 -14.83 -4.70 -1.05
N ASN A 142 -15.82 -4.06 -1.66
CA ASN A 142 -16.34 -2.79 -1.12
C ASN A 142 -16.97 -2.98 0.26
N GLU A 143 -17.78 -4.02 0.44
CA GLU A 143 -18.36 -4.36 1.74
C GLU A 143 -17.27 -4.60 2.80
N TYR A 144 -16.22 -5.35 2.44
CA TYR A 144 -15.06 -5.55 3.32
C TYR A 144 -14.41 -4.23 3.74
N MET A 145 -14.12 -3.35 2.77
CA MET A 145 -13.46 -2.07 3.02
C MET A 145 -14.31 -1.15 3.90
N GLU A 146 -15.63 -1.15 3.72
CA GLU A 146 -16.56 -0.41 4.57
C GLU A 146 -16.55 -0.91 6.01
N ILE A 147 -16.64 -2.23 6.22
CA ILE A 147 -16.60 -2.83 7.57
C ILE A 147 -15.27 -2.52 8.26
N CYS A 148 -14.14 -2.68 7.56
CA CYS A 148 -12.81 -2.37 8.11
C CYS A 148 -12.65 -0.88 8.43
N ALA A 149 -13.20 0.02 7.61
CA ALA A 149 -13.17 1.45 7.90
C ALA A 149 -13.95 1.77 9.19
N ASP A 150 -15.14 1.18 9.35
CA ASP A 150 -15.96 1.33 10.56
C ASP A 150 -15.29 0.76 11.82
N LEU A 151 -14.59 -0.37 11.68
CA LEU A 151 -13.90 -1.05 12.78
C LEU A 151 -12.59 -0.37 13.19
N PHE A 152 -11.75 0.01 12.22
CA PHE A 152 -10.36 0.42 12.49
C PHE A 152 -10.13 1.93 12.47
N LEU A 153 -10.92 2.70 11.72
CA LEU A 153 -10.70 4.14 11.53
C LEU A 153 -11.72 4.99 12.28
N TRP A 154 -12.99 4.60 12.20
CA TRP A 154 -14.06 5.35 12.85
C TRP A 154 -14.21 4.89 14.30
N SER A 155 -14.43 5.84 15.21
CA SER A 155 -14.78 5.53 16.61
C SER A 155 -16.23 5.04 16.73
N SER A 156 -16.60 4.08 15.89
CA SER A 156 -17.92 3.44 15.96
C SER A 156 -17.96 2.52 17.19
N ASP A 157 -19.14 2.24 17.72
CA ASP A 157 -19.35 1.23 18.78
C ASP A 157 -19.09 -0.22 18.30
N THR A 158 -18.33 -0.38 17.22
CA THR A 158 -18.03 -1.67 16.58
C THR A 158 -16.75 -2.21 17.20
N ASP A 159 -16.90 -3.07 18.19
CA ASP A 159 -15.77 -3.69 18.91
C ASP A 159 -15.22 -4.94 18.18
N SER A 160 -15.84 -5.37 17.08
CA SER A 160 -15.52 -6.62 16.39
C SER A 160 -15.94 -6.61 14.92
N PHE A 161 -15.23 -7.35 14.07
CA PHE A 161 -15.67 -7.61 12.70
C PHE A 161 -17.01 -8.36 12.66
N ARG A 162 -17.80 -8.13 11.60
CA ARG A 162 -19.16 -8.69 11.46
C ARG A 162 -19.10 -10.17 11.07
N GLU A 163 -19.68 -11.06 11.88
CA GLU A 163 -19.60 -12.52 11.70
C GLU A 163 -20.32 -13.09 10.46
N ASP A 164 -21.22 -12.33 9.85
CA ASP A 164 -22.01 -12.76 8.68
C ASP A 164 -21.39 -12.36 7.33
N PHE A 165 -20.17 -11.80 7.33
CA PHE A 165 -19.41 -11.52 6.11
C PHE A 165 -19.02 -12.84 5.40
N ASP A 166 -19.19 -12.91 4.08
CA ASP A 166 -18.93 -14.12 3.30
C ASP A 166 -17.44 -14.26 2.94
N PHE A 167 -16.63 -14.70 3.91
CA PHE A 167 -15.21 -14.99 3.69
C PHE A 167 -14.97 -16.04 2.59
N ASN A 168 -15.90 -16.98 2.39
CA ASN A 168 -15.77 -18.00 1.34
C ASN A 168 -15.87 -17.39 -0.07
N ALA A 169 -16.65 -16.32 -0.23
CA ALA A 169 -16.71 -15.55 -1.47
C ALA A 169 -15.55 -14.56 -1.60
N PHE A 170 -15.07 -14.00 -0.48
CA PHE A 170 -14.01 -12.98 -0.46
C PHE A 170 -12.61 -13.53 -0.74
N VAL A 171 -12.23 -14.64 -0.09
CA VAL A 171 -10.89 -15.25 -0.22
C VAL A 171 -10.49 -15.52 -1.69
N PRO A 172 -11.36 -16.11 -2.54
CA PRO A 172 -11.04 -16.31 -3.96
C PRO A 172 -10.81 -15.01 -4.74
N VAL A 173 -11.41 -13.90 -4.32
CA VAL A 173 -11.22 -12.57 -4.94
C VAL A 173 -9.86 -12.00 -4.55
N LEU A 174 -9.47 -12.13 -3.28
CA LEU A 174 -8.12 -11.74 -2.81
C LEU A 174 -7.02 -12.47 -3.60
N GLY A 175 -7.16 -13.79 -3.78
CA GLY A 175 -6.20 -14.59 -4.55
C GLY A 175 -6.08 -14.14 -6.01
N GLN A 176 -7.19 -13.70 -6.63
CA GLN A 176 -7.16 -13.13 -7.99
C GLN A 176 -6.49 -11.75 -8.02
N ILE A 177 -6.78 -10.89 -7.06
CA ILE A 177 -6.11 -9.59 -6.91
C ILE A 177 -4.61 -9.80 -6.77
N TYR A 178 -4.17 -10.71 -5.90
CA TYR A 178 -2.76 -11.04 -5.74
C TYR A 178 -2.13 -11.56 -7.03
N THR A 179 -2.81 -12.48 -7.74
CA THR A 179 -2.33 -13.04 -9.01
C THR A 179 -2.11 -11.95 -10.07
N LEU A 180 -2.95 -10.91 -10.10
CA LEU A 180 -2.75 -9.77 -10.97
C LEU A 180 -1.64 -8.84 -10.44
N LEU A 181 -1.57 -8.60 -9.13
CA LEU A 181 -0.57 -7.70 -8.53
C LEU A 181 0.87 -8.23 -8.67
N GLU A 182 1.11 -9.50 -8.36
CA GLU A 182 2.45 -10.10 -8.27
C GLU A 182 3.38 -9.77 -9.47
N PRO A 183 2.99 -9.93 -10.75
CA PRO A 183 3.87 -9.63 -11.88
C PRO A 183 4.20 -8.14 -12.05
N ARG A 184 3.51 -7.26 -11.32
CA ARG A 184 3.71 -5.80 -11.28
C ARG A 184 4.62 -5.37 -10.15
N LEU A 185 5.04 -6.28 -9.29
CA LEU A 185 6.07 -6.04 -8.28
C LEU A 185 7.46 -6.25 -8.88
N ARG A 186 8.40 -5.36 -8.54
CA ARG A 186 9.79 -5.44 -8.96
C ARG A 186 10.71 -5.25 -7.76
N VAL A 187 11.41 -6.30 -7.37
CA VAL A 187 12.55 -6.20 -6.46
C VAL A 187 13.72 -5.56 -7.23
N VAL A 188 14.28 -4.50 -6.67
CA VAL A 188 15.33 -3.67 -7.28
C VAL A 188 16.69 -3.91 -6.63
#